data_AF-A0A425WKD3-F1
#
_entry.id   AF-A0A425WKD3-F1
#
_cell.length_a   1.000
_cell.length_b   1.000
_cell.length_c   1.000
_cell.angle_alpha   90.00
_cell.angle_beta   90.00
_cell.angle_gamma   90.00
#
_symmetry.space_group_name_H-M   'P 1'
#
loop_
_entity.id
_entity.type
_entity.pdbx_description
1 polymer ?
#
loop_
_entity_poly.entity_id
_entity_poly.type
_entity_poly.pdbx_seq_one_letter_code
_entity_poly.pdbx_strand_id
1 'polypeptide(L)'
;MADGTDGTKTVANIAWATEAAAPAVPEAIQSVNPSMCAESVADANDAAEWIRNNVQSGSASAQGSVPNAIASALMQTAADGESLEAGVPKPLSAGYWIVVSRDSSVGQDQSGTSAILVVVGGSDVTVAAKSGVPTVEKQVLEDSDDAWQKQADATAGDDLYWRLDATVPSVLSSYTSYKIVFDDTLGAGLAELSDIHVYIAPAAADVWETGLEVSEGWTELDDGEYAPTYTPAADGGSFKVALDLMEAVKAHAIDASQGVQVVVVYNAPLSASLGTGTENGSVNTVTLIYPKSTYSTDTTTTQESKAVAYSWNLILTKLDADDGTPLSGAVLRIRDDRGRYLTPDGTWSSDEATVTTGSDGMVSAKGVDAGTFTVEEVSAPAGYQAFAGTRTITLAVPYEPDQIVSGPATRNSAEAELSAESPLKASGFDSASGIATVSVPNAHEETSILGRLGLPDMSDLNPSGLALGLVVLGAAILIAAGVLRRRGGRH
;
A
#
# COMPACT_ATOMS: atom_id res chain seq x y z
N MET A 1 -9.77 1.80 59.56
CA MET A 1 -9.67 2.71 58.40
C MET A 1 -9.69 4.13 58.92
N ALA A 2 -8.62 4.87 58.68
CA ALA A 2 -8.58 6.31 58.96
C ALA A 2 -8.05 7.00 57.70
N ASP A 3 -8.76 8.03 57.24
CA ASP A 3 -8.19 9.00 56.30
C ASP A 3 -7.17 9.82 57.13
N GLY A 4 -5.89 9.70 56.79
CA GLY A 4 -4.87 10.56 57.39
C GLY A 4 -5.16 12.02 57.04
N THR A 5 -4.73 12.96 57.88
CA THR A 5 -4.88 14.40 57.63
C THR A 5 -4.21 14.87 56.34
N ASP A 6 -3.33 14.04 55.78
CA ASP A 6 -2.54 14.30 54.57
C ASP A 6 -3.10 13.56 53.34
N GLY A 7 -4.29 12.95 53.44
CA GLY A 7 -4.94 12.21 52.34
C GLY A 7 -4.47 10.76 52.16
N THR A 8 -3.56 10.26 53.00
CA THR A 8 -3.07 8.88 52.99
C THR A 8 -4.10 7.92 53.61
N LYS A 9 -4.50 6.89 52.86
CA LYS A 9 -5.43 5.85 53.32
C LYS A 9 -4.68 4.70 53.97
N THR A 10 -5.12 4.29 55.16
CA THR A 10 -4.52 3.17 55.89
C THR A 10 -5.53 2.10 56.22
N VAL A 11 -5.19 0.86 55.83
CA VAL A 11 -5.95 -0.36 56.15
C VAL A 11 -5.10 -1.26 57.03
N ALA A 12 -5.68 -1.81 58.08
CA ALA A 12 -5.04 -2.76 58.97
C ALA A 12 -6.02 -3.91 59.25
N ASN A 13 -5.50 -5.05 59.70
CA ASN A 13 -6.25 -6.29 59.89
C ASN A 13 -6.88 -6.78 58.58
N ILE A 14 -6.08 -6.85 57.53
CA ILE A 14 -6.52 -7.40 56.24
C ILE A 14 -6.18 -8.88 56.14
N ALA A 15 -6.92 -9.57 55.27
CA ALA A 15 -6.67 -10.95 54.89
C ALA A 15 -6.50 -11.04 53.37
N TRP A 16 -5.91 -12.12 52.89
CA TRP A 16 -5.84 -12.40 51.46
C TRP A 16 -7.24 -12.50 50.87
N ALA A 17 -7.47 -11.77 49.76
CA ALA A 17 -8.76 -11.78 49.09
C ALA A 17 -9.07 -13.14 48.44
N THR A 18 -8.05 -13.86 48.00
CA THR A 18 -8.16 -15.19 47.36
C THR A 18 -6.99 -16.09 47.79
N GLU A 19 -7.14 -17.40 47.64
CA GLU A 19 -6.05 -18.36 47.87
C GLU A 19 -4.88 -18.13 46.90
N ALA A 20 -5.15 -17.64 45.68
CA ALA A 20 -4.14 -17.30 44.69
C ALA A 20 -3.30 -16.07 45.07
N ALA A 21 -3.89 -15.10 45.80
CA ALA A 21 -3.17 -13.91 46.23
C ALA A 21 -2.11 -14.19 47.31
N ALA A 22 -2.34 -15.21 48.15
CA ALA A 22 -1.48 -15.53 49.28
C ALA A 22 -0.02 -15.86 48.92
N PRO A 23 0.26 -16.71 47.90
CA PRO A 23 1.63 -16.88 47.40
C PRO A 23 2.06 -15.79 46.41
N ALA A 24 1.14 -15.33 45.54
CA ALA A 24 1.50 -14.44 44.43
C ALA A 24 2.04 -13.07 44.88
N VAL A 25 1.48 -12.48 45.94
CA VAL A 25 1.90 -11.15 46.39
C VAL A 25 3.30 -11.17 47.04
N PRO A 26 3.60 -12.04 48.04
CA PRO A 26 4.94 -12.14 48.59
C PRO A 26 6.01 -12.50 47.55
N GLU A 27 5.72 -13.44 46.65
CA GLU A 27 6.65 -13.85 45.58
C GLU A 27 6.95 -12.70 44.61
N ALA A 28 5.92 -11.92 44.24
CA ALA A 28 6.10 -10.75 43.39
C ALA A 28 6.89 -9.62 44.07
N ILE A 29 6.74 -9.42 45.37
CA ILE A 29 7.55 -8.44 46.11
C ILE A 29 9.02 -8.90 46.14
N GLN A 30 9.27 -10.18 46.41
CA GLN A 30 10.61 -10.77 46.47
C GLN A 30 11.30 -10.79 45.10
N SER A 31 10.57 -11.04 44.02
CA SER A 31 11.16 -11.08 42.67
C SER A 31 11.72 -9.72 42.24
N VAL A 32 11.05 -8.64 42.64
CA VAL A 32 11.51 -7.26 42.41
C VAL A 32 12.53 -6.81 43.47
N ASN A 33 12.50 -7.40 44.68
CA ASN A 33 13.40 -7.07 45.79
C ASN A 33 14.10 -8.32 46.35
N PRO A 34 15.10 -8.89 45.66
CA PRO A 34 15.72 -10.17 46.05
C PRO A 34 16.47 -10.13 47.39
N SER A 35 16.83 -8.93 47.86
CA SER A 35 17.50 -8.72 49.15
C SER A 35 16.54 -8.74 50.35
N MET A 36 15.23 -8.79 50.12
CA MET A 36 14.22 -8.83 51.17
C MET A 36 14.12 -10.24 51.78
N CYS A 37 14.02 -10.33 53.11
CA CYS A 37 13.77 -11.60 53.78
C CYS A 37 12.31 -12.07 53.55
N ALA A 38 12.10 -13.34 53.19
CA ALA A 38 10.74 -13.86 52.99
C ALA A 38 9.83 -13.72 54.22
N GLU A 39 10.42 -13.75 55.42
CA GLU A 39 9.72 -13.56 56.69
C GLU A 39 9.15 -12.14 56.88
N SER A 40 9.62 -11.13 56.14
CA SER A 40 9.12 -9.75 56.27
C SER A 40 7.84 -9.47 55.46
N VAL A 41 7.32 -10.47 54.74
CA VAL A 41 6.05 -10.44 53.99
C VAL A 41 5.31 -11.77 54.19
N ALA A 42 5.35 -12.32 55.40
CA ALA A 42 4.85 -13.67 55.69
C ALA A 42 3.33 -13.78 55.65
N ASP A 43 2.62 -12.68 55.94
CA ASP A 43 1.16 -12.62 55.85
C ASP A 43 0.63 -11.35 55.15
N ALA A 44 -0.70 -11.26 55.04
CA ALA A 44 -1.36 -10.16 54.35
C ALA A 44 -1.13 -8.79 55.01
N ASN A 45 -0.93 -8.72 56.32
CA ASN A 45 -0.63 -7.47 57.02
C ASN A 45 0.81 -7.06 56.79
N ASP A 46 1.77 -7.99 56.87
CA ASP A 46 3.17 -7.72 56.56
C ASP A 46 3.33 -7.20 55.12
N ALA A 47 2.67 -7.85 54.16
CA ALA A 47 2.66 -7.41 52.78
C ALA A 47 2.05 -6.01 52.60
N ALA A 48 0.95 -5.71 53.29
CA ALA A 48 0.34 -4.37 53.24
C ALA A 48 1.19 -3.28 53.88
N GLU A 49 1.89 -3.58 54.98
CA GLU A 49 2.85 -2.67 55.59
C GLU A 49 4.03 -2.41 54.66
N TRP A 50 4.56 -3.45 54.03
CA TRP A 50 5.62 -3.30 53.05
C TRP A 50 5.19 -2.44 51.86
N ILE A 51 4.03 -2.76 51.25
CA ILE A 51 3.48 -2.01 50.11
C ILE A 51 3.27 -0.54 50.47
N ARG A 52 2.71 -0.26 51.66
CA ARG A 52 2.49 1.12 52.14
C ARG A 52 3.79 1.93 52.16
N ASN A 53 4.88 1.31 52.59
CA ASN A 53 6.14 2.01 52.80
C ASN A 53 6.97 2.16 51.51
N ASN A 54 6.71 1.33 50.50
CA ASN A 54 7.57 1.21 49.32
C ASN A 54 6.88 1.49 47.99
N VAL A 55 5.55 1.56 47.94
CA VAL A 55 4.79 1.68 46.68
C VAL A 55 3.82 2.85 46.75
N GLN A 56 3.84 3.69 45.71
CA GLN A 56 2.87 4.77 45.54
C GLN A 56 1.51 4.21 45.07
N SER A 57 0.43 4.61 45.74
CA SER A 57 -0.93 4.23 45.35
C SER A 57 -1.57 5.23 44.40
N GLY A 58 -2.58 4.78 43.64
CA GLY A 58 -3.42 5.61 42.78
C GLY A 58 -2.81 5.95 41.41
N SER A 59 -1.64 5.39 41.07
CA SER A 59 -0.96 5.65 39.80
C SER A 59 -0.67 4.35 39.05
N ALA A 60 -0.64 4.45 37.72
CA ALA A 60 -0.24 3.34 36.86
C ALA A 60 1.25 3.03 37.04
N SER A 61 1.57 1.74 37.07
CA SER A 61 2.89 1.24 37.46
C SER A 61 3.67 0.76 36.24
N ALA A 62 4.94 1.14 36.17
CA ALA A 62 5.85 0.71 35.11
C ALA A 62 6.15 -0.80 35.21
N GLN A 63 6.55 -1.40 34.09
CA GLN A 63 7.04 -2.77 34.01
C GLN A 63 8.26 -2.96 34.93
N GLY A 64 8.30 -4.12 35.60
CA GLY A 64 9.33 -4.41 36.60
C GLY A 64 9.08 -3.80 38.00
N SER A 65 8.03 -3.00 38.17
CA SER A 65 7.59 -2.55 39.51
C SER A 65 6.86 -3.65 40.28
N VAL A 66 6.79 -3.52 41.62
CA VAL A 66 6.05 -4.48 42.46
C VAL A 66 4.58 -4.61 42.07
N PRO A 67 3.79 -3.53 41.86
CA PRO A 67 2.41 -3.69 41.38
C PRO A 67 2.33 -4.45 40.07
N ASN A 68 3.22 -4.16 39.12
CA ASN A 68 3.24 -4.85 37.84
C ASN A 68 3.55 -6.36 38.00
N ALA A 69 4.52 -6.71 38.85
CA ALA A 69 4.83 -8.10 39.18
C ALA A 69 3.65 -8.82 39.85
N ILE A 70 2.96 -8.15 40.78
CA ILE A 70 1.73 -8.67 41.41
C ILE A 70 0.64 -8.91 40.36
N ALA A 71 0.42 -7.94 39.46
CA ALA A 71 -0.55 -8.06 38.37
C ALA A 71 -0.22 -9.26 37.48
N SER A 72 1.04 -9.40 37.07
CA SER A 72 1.51 -10.51 36.23
C SER A 72 1.26 -11.88 36.90
N ALA A 73 1.61 -12.01 38.18
CA ALA A 73 1.41 -13.24 38.93
C ALA A 73 -0.08 -13.60 39.09
N LEU A 74 -0.91 -12.61 39.44
CA LEU A 74 -2.35 -12.83 39.63
C LEU A 74 -3.07 -13.20 38.32
N MET A 75 -2.67 -12.58 37.18
CA MET A 75 -3.23 -12.91 35.87
C MET A 75 -2.86 -14.34 35.44
N GLN A 76 -1.65 -14.81 35.72
CA GLN A 76 -1.25 -16.19 35.43
C GLN A 76 -2.04 -17.22 36.25
N THR A 77 -2.39 -16.89 37.49
CA THR A 77 -3.20 -17.78 38.35
C THR A 77 -4.70 -17.71 38.06
N ALA A 78 -5.15 -16.90 37.10
CA ALA A 78 -6.55 -16.60 36.82
C ALA A 78 -7.34 -16.24 38.10
N ALA A 79 -6.73 -15.42 38.97
CA ALA A 79 -7.31 -15.09 40.26
C ALA A 79 -8.70 -14.46 40.13
N ASP A 80 -9.62 -14.90 40.98
CA ASP A 80 -10.95 -14.28 41.09
C ASP A 80 -10.82 -12.80 41.45
N GLY A 81 -11.64 -11.98 40.80
CA GLY A 81 -11.59 -10.53 40.94
C GLY A 81 -12.90 -9.86 40.57
N GLU A 82 -12.99 -8.59 40.90
CA GLU A 82 -14.18 -7.77 40.67
C GLU A 82 -14.09 -7.03 39.34
N SER A 83 -15.06 -7.21 38.45
CA SER A 83 -15.14 -6.44 37.20
C SER A 83 -15.49 -4.98 37.46
N LEU A 84 -14.75 -4.06 36.84
CA LEU A 84 -15.00 -2.62 36.89
C LEU A 84 -15.45 -2.12 35.51
N GLU A 85 -16.47 -1.26 35.48
CA GLU A 85 -16.93 -0.58 34.27
C GLU A 85 -16.54 0.90 34.35
N ALA A 86 -15.97 1.43 33.28
CA ALA A 86 -15.49 2.81 33.25
C ALA A 86 -16.66 3.79 33.48
N GLY A 87 -16.46 4.75 34.40
CA GLY A 87 -17.47 5.76 34.73
C GLY A 87 -18.58 5.27 35.67
N VAL A 88 -18.63 3.98 36.02
CA VAL A 88 -19.62 3.43 36.96
C VAL A 88 -18.98 3.22 38.33
N PRO A 89 -19.41 3.93 39.38
CA PRO A 89 -18.93 3.69 40.74
C PRO A 89 -19.29 2.27 41.20
N LYS A 90 -18.31 1.52 41.70
CA LYS A 90 -18.51 0.17 42.25
C LYS A 90 -18.10 0.12 43.72
N PRO A 91 -18.99 -0.31 44.64
CA PRO A 91 -18.61 -0.52 46.03
C PRO A 91 -17.71 -1.75 46.15
N LEU A 92 -16.54 -1.59 46.77
CA LEU A 92 -15.58 -2.66 47.04
C LEU A 92 -15.29 -2.74 48.54
N SER A 93 -14.83 -3.90 48.99
CA SER A 93 -14.36 -4.06 50.36
C SER A 93 -13.10 -3.23 50.61
N ALA A 94 -12.99 -2.77 51.86
CA ALA A 94 -11.84 -2.06 52.38
C ALA A 94 -10.55 -2.90 52.23
N GLY A 95 -9.54 -2.39 51.51
CA GLY A 95 -8.30 -3.14 51.27
C GLY A 95 -7.38 -2.55 50.20
N TYR A 96 -6.29 -3.27 49.93
CA TYR A 96 -5.40 -3.00 48.80
C TYR A 96 -5.92 -3.77 47.58
N TRP A 97 -6.15 -3.05 46.49
CA TRP A 97 -6.64 -3.60 45.23
C TRP A 97 -5.65 -3.30 44.13
N ILE A 98 -5.52 -4.23 43.20
CA ILE A 98 -4.81 -4.01 41.95
C ILE A 98 -5.81 -3.97 40.80
N VAL A 99 -5.83 -2.86 40.09
CA VAL A 99 -6.68 -2.66 38.92
C VAL A 99 -5.85 -2.99 37.69
N VAL A 100 -6.36 -3.91 36.87
CA VAL A 100 -5.73 -4.44 35.67
C VAL A 100 -6.76 -4.59 34.57
N SER A 101 -6.33 -4.55 33.32
CA SER A 101 -7.11 -5.08 32.21
C SER A 101 -6.89 -6.59 32.12
N ARG A 102 -7.97 -7.37 31.95
CA ARG A 102 -7.83 -8.78 31.62
C ARG A 102 -7.36 -8.88 30.16
N ASP A 103 -6.22 -9.51 29.91
CA ASP A 103 -5.68 -9.64 28.54
C ASP A 103 -6.61 -10.41 27.59
N SER A 104 -7.49 -11.27 28.14
CA SER A 104 -8.56 -11.95 27.38
C SER A 104 -9.69 -11.02 26.92
N SER A 105 -9.79 -9.83 27.50
CA SER A 105 -10.73 -8.77 27.09
C SER A 105 -10.08 -7.68 26.23
N VAL A 106 -8.76 -7.71 26.06
CA VAL A 106 -8.02 -6.81 25.16
C VAL A 106 -8.04 -7.42 23.77
N GLY A 107 -8.86 -6.85 22.89
CA GLY A 107 -8.98 -7.24 21.50
C GLY A 107 -7.99 -6.53 20.56
N GLN A 108 -8.28 -6.59 19.27
CA GLN A 108 -7.64 -5.79 18.24
C GLN A 108 -7.90 -4.29 18.49
N ASP A 109 -6.95 -3.42 18.13
CA ASP A 109 -7.01 -1.96 18.35
C ASP A 109 -7.24 -1.54 19.81
N GLN A 110 -6.78 -2.37 20.73
CA GLN A 110 -6.93 -2.10 22.15
C GLN A 110 -5.62 -2.34 22.87
N SER A 111 -5.41 -1.55 23.92
CA SER A 111 -4.29 -1.69 24.82
C SER A 111 -4.81 -1.75 26.25
N GLY A 112 -4.32 -2.72 27.01
CA GLY A 112 -4.64 -2.87 28.42
C GLY A 112 -4.08 -1.72 29.23
N THR A 113 -4.76 -1.36 30.32
CA THR A 113 -4.19 -0.39 31.26
C THR A 113 -2.97 -0.99 31.93
N SER A 114 -1.93 -0.19 32.14
CA SER A 114 -0.88 -0.55 33.09
C SER A 114 -1.47 -0.78 34.49
N ALA A 115 -0.85 -1.66 35.28
CA ALA A 115 -1.35 -2.05 36.59
C ALA A 115 -1.41 -0.85 37.55
N ILE A 116 -2.55 -0.65 38.23
CA ILE A 116 -2.75 0.44 39.18
C ILE A 116 -3.02 -0.15 40.56
N LEU A 117 -2.11 0.08 41.51
CA LEU A 117 -2.35 -0.26 42.92
C LEU A 117 -3.20 0.84 43.56
N VAL A 118 -4.33 0.48 44.16
CA VAL A 118 -5.19 1.41 44.91
C VAL A 118 -5.53 0.90 46.30
N VAL A 119 -5.69 1.84 47.22
CA VAL A 119 -6.16 1.56 48.58
C VAL A 119 -7.61 2.01 48.68
N VAL A 120 -8.53 1.06 48.76
CA VAL A 120 -9.98 1.32 48.82
C VAL A 120 -10.43 1.36 50.28
N GLY A 121 -11.10 2.44 50.67
CA GLY A 121 -11.58 2.70 52.02
C GLY A 121 -11.82 4.19 52.28
N GLY A 122 -12.73 4.51 53.19
CA GLY A 122 -13.06 5.91 53.53
C GLY A 122 -13.78 6.61 52.38
N SER A 123 -13.18 7.70 51.89
CA SER A 123 -13.62 8.44 50.70
C SER A 123 -13.52 7.63 49.40
N ASP A 124 -14.16 8.09 48.32
CA ASP A 124 -14.06 7.43 47.00
C ASP A 124 -12.63 7.54 46.42
N VAL A 125 -12.25 6.58 45.58
CA VAL A 125 -10.98 6.59 44.83
C VAL A 125 -11.30 6.52 43.34
N THR A 126 -10.80 7.49 42.58
CA THR A 126 -10.90 7.47 41.12
C THR A 126 -9.60 6.96 40.52
N VAL A 127 -9.69 5.94 39.67
CA VAL A 127 -8.57 5.42 38.88
C VAL A 127 -8.73 5.85 37.42
N ALA A 128 -7.67 6.41 36.85
CA ALA A 128 -7.61 6.68 35.42
C ALA A 128 -6.81 5.57 34.74
N ALA A 129 -7.46 4.83 33.84
CA ALA A 129 -6.76 3.87 33.00
C ALA A 129 -5.69 4.59 32.17
N LYS A 130 -4.50 3.99 32.06
CA LYS A 130 -3.44 4.47 31.19
C LYS A 130 -3.12 3.38 30.18
N SER A 131 -3.59 3.58 28.97
CA SER A 131 -3.26 2.77 27.80
C SER A 131 -2.92 3.70 26.64
N GLY A 132 -2.21 3.16 25.66
CA GLY A 132 -1.94 3.83 24.41
C GLY A 132 -1.99 2.79 23.31
N VAL A 133 -2.89 3.00 22.35
CA VAL A 133 -3.10 2.10 21.23
C VAL A 133 -2.20 2.58 20.09
N PRO A 134 -1.23 1.76 19.63
CA PRO A 134 -0.48 2.07 18.43
C PRO A 134 -1.39 2.12 17.20
N THR A 135 -0.99 2.88 16.19
CA THR A 135 -1.62 2.89 14.88
C THR A 135 -0.66 2.37 13.82
N VAL A 136 -1.19 1.89 12.71
CA VAL A 136 -0.42 1.59 11.51
C VAL A 136 -1.15 2.11 10.29
N GLU A 137 -0.40 2.65 9.34
CA GLU A 137 -0.90 3.08 8.05
C GLU A 137 -0.03 2.51 6.94
N LYS A 138 -0.65 2.27 5.78
CA LYS A 138 0.02 1.77 4.58
C LYS A 138 -0.23 2.66 3.40
N GLN A 139 0.84 2.96 2.68
CA GLN A 139 0.84 3.77 1.46
C GLN A 139 1.73 3.11 0.39
N VAL A 140 1.54 3.55 -0.84
CA VAL A 140 2.33 3.25 -2.02
C VAL A 140 2.75 4.58 -2.67
N LEU A 141 3.99 4.64 -3.17
CA LEU A 141 4.52 5.83 -3.82
C LEU A 141 4.04 5.85 -5.28
N GLU A 142 3.34 6.91 -5.64
CA GLU A 142 2.92 7.21 -7.00
C GLU A 142 4.01 8.01 -7.71
N ASP A 143 4.38 7.59 -8.92
CA ASP A 143 5.51 8.19 -9.63
C ASP A 143 5.13 9.46 -10.40
N SER A 144 3.84 9.64 -10.75
CA SER A 144 3.37 10.77 -11.55
C SER A 144 3.36 12.10 -10.77
N ASP A 145 3.15 12.05 -9.46
CA ASP A 145 3.19 13.21 -8.55
C ASP A 145 4.19 13.07 -7.40
N ASP A 146 4.92 11.95 -7.34
CA ASP A 146 5.88 11.60 -6.29
C ASP A 146 5.26 11.56 -4.90
N ALA A 147 3.95 11.30 -4.77
CA ALA A 147 3.22 11.36 -3.51
C ALA A 147 2.97 9.96 -2.90
N TRP A 148 2.98 9.90 -1.57
CA TRP A 148 2.55 8.72 -0.84
C TRP A 148 1.03 8.65 -0.72
N GLN A 149 0.41 7.62 -1.29
CA GLN A 149 -1.05 7.51 -1.34
C GLN A 149 -1.55 6.08 -1.13
N LYS A 150 -2.88 5.90 -1.10
CA LYS A 150 -3.55 4.60 -0.94
C LYS A 150 -3.59 3.77 -2.21
N GLN A 151 -3.33 4.40 -3.35
CA GLN A 151 -3.39 3.79 -4.66
C GLN A 151 -2.24 4.27 -5.50
N ALA A 152 -1.73 3.45 -6.39
CA ALA A 152 -0.84 3.88 -7.45
C ALA A 152 -1.08 3.04 -8.69
N ASP A 153 -0.58 3.46 -9.84
CA ASP A 153 -0.23 2.54 -10.91
C ASP A 153 1.28 2.46 -11.10
N ALA A 154 1.68 1.41 -11.82
CA ALA A 154 3.05 1.22 -12.24
C ALA A 154 3.09 0.32 -13.46
N THR A 155 4.15 0.48 -14.25
CA THR A 155 4.52 -0.54 -15.23
C THR A 155 5.06 -1.78 -14.52
N ALA A 156 4.62 -2.96 -14.92
CA ALA A 156 5.06 -4.23 -14.37
C ALA A 156 6.58 -4.39 -14.52
N GLY A 157 7.23 -4.74 -13.41
CA GLY A 157 8.68 -4.85 -13.30
C GLY A 157 9.41 -3.55 -12.92
N ASP A 158 8.74 -2.40 -12.91
CA ASP A 158 9.32 -1.16 -12.39
C ASP A 158 9.33 -1.15 -10.86
N ASP A 159 10.27 -0.40 -10.30
CA ASP A 159 10.33 -0.19 -8.85
C ASP A 159 9.03 0.46 -8.37
N LEU A 160 8.46 -0.12 -7.32
CA LEU A 160 7.22 0.32 -6.70
C LEU A 160 7.40 0.28 -5.20
N TYR A 161 7.53 1.47 -4.61
CA TYR A 161 7.84 1.62 -3.20
C TYR A 161 6.58 1.65 -2.33
N TRP A 162 6.64 0.94 -1.21
CA TRP A 162 5.58 0.85 -0.22
C TRP A 162 6.08 1.41 1.11
N ARG A 163 5.20 2.08 1.84
CA ARG A 163 5.49 2.65 3.16
C ARG A 163 4.53 2.12 4.21
N LEU A 164 5.07 1.71 5.35
CA LEU A 164 4.33 1.28 6.54
C LEU A 164 4.63 2.24 7.68
N ASP A 165 3.65 3.04 8.07
CA ASP A 165 3.80 4.10 9.07
C ASP A 165 3.16 3.68 10.40
N ALA A 166 3.96 3.36 11.41
CA ALA A 166 3.46 3.08 12.75
C ALA A 166 3.67 4.28 13.68
N THR A 167 2.67 4.58 14.50
CA THR A 167 2.82 5.51 15.63
C THR A 167 2.56 4.78 16.93
N VAL A 168 3.56 4.73 17.80
CA VAL A 168 3.43 4.23 19.18
C VAL A 168 3.28 5.43 20.11
N PRO A 169 2.17 5.56 20.87
CA PRO A 169 1.95 6.69 21.76
C PRO A 169 2.94 6.71 22.93
N SER A 170 2.87 7.75 23.78
CA SER A 170 3.76 8.00 24.92
C SER A 170 3.64 6.99 26.09
N VAL A 171 3.68 5.69 25.80
CA VAL A 171 3.58 4.58 26.77
C VAL A 171 4.91 3.90 27.03
N LEU A 172 5.92 4.10 26.18
CA LEU A 172 7.21 3.39 26.22
C LEU A 172 7.92 3.51 27.57
N SER A 173 7.80 4.65 28.25
CA SER A 173 8.38 4.86 29.59
C SER A 173 7.86 3.89 30.66
N SER A 174 6.71 3.26 30.42
CA SER A 174 6.11 2.26 31.30
C SER A 174 6.57 0.83 30.99
N TYR A 175 7.39 0.61 29.97
CA TYR A 175 7.90 -0.70 29.58
C TYR A 175 9.40 -0.79 29.82
N THR A 176 9.93 -2.01 29.94
CA THR A 176 11.38 -2.30 29.92
C THR A 176 11.83 -2.79 28.54
N SER A 177 10.93 -3.44 27.80
CA SER A 177 11.07 -3.84 26.39
C SER A 177 9.72 -3.62 25.71
N TYR A 178 9.74 -3.13 24.47
CA TYR A 178 8.53 -2.92 23.68
C TYR A 178 8.80 -3.36 22.25
N LYS A 179 8.47 -4.62 21.97
CA LYS A 179 8.68 -5.22 20.66
C LYS A 179 7.47 -5.00 19.77
N ILE A 180 7.72 -4.50 18.58
CA ILE A 180 6.72 -4.37 17.54
C ILE A 180 7.09 -5.23 16.34
N VAL A 181 6.08 -5.70 15.63
CA VAL A 181 6.26 -6.40 14.35
C VAL A 181 5.28 -5.84 13.34
N PHE A 182 5.80 -5.26 12.26
CA PHE A 182 4.99 -5.03 11.06
C PHE A 182 4.74 -6.39 10.44
N ASP A 183 3.46 -6.78 10.35
CA ASP A 183 3.03 -8.02 9.73
C ASP A 183 2.28 -7.69 8.44
N ASP A 184 2.99 -7.84 7.34
CA ASP A 184 2.59 -7.43 6.01
C ASP A 184 2.31 -8.65 5.11
N THR A 185 1.26 -8.53 4.31
CA THR A 185 0.81 -9.55 3.37
C THR A 185 0.75 -8.93 1.98
N LEU A 186 1.74 -9.29 1.16
CA LEU A 186 1.81 -8.94 -0.24
C LEU A 186 0.81 -9.81 -1.00
N GLY A 187 -0.19 -9.18 -1.62
CA GLY A 187 -1.21 -9.87 -2.40
C GLY A 187 -0.70 -10.37 -3.76
N ALA A 188 -1.62 -10.98 -4.50
CA ALA A 188 -1.34 -11.52 -5.83
C ALA A 188 -0.80 -10.43 -6.76
N GLY A 189 0.25 -10.78 -7.51
CA GLY A 189 0.86 -9.90 -8.51
C GLY A 189 1.82 -8.84 -7.96
N LEU A 190 2.24 -8.96 -6.70
CA LEU A 190 3.46 -8.32 -6.21
C LEU A 190 4.64 -9.29 -6.34
N ALA A 191 5.77 -8.76 -6.84
CA ALA A 191 7.01 -9.49 -6.97
C ALA A 191 7.74 -9.62 -5.62
N GLU A 192 8.87 -10.33 -5.63
CA GLU A 192 9.76 -10.38 -4.46
C GLU A 192 10.25 -8.98 -4.10
N LEU A 193 10.20 -8.67 -2.80
CA LEU A 193 10.57 -7.37 -2.29
C LEU A 193 12.09 -7.18 -2.19
N SER A 194 12.53 -5.93 -2.21
CA SER A 194 13.91 -5.52 -2.06
C SER A 194 14.00 -4.15 -1.38
N ASP A 195 15.22 -3.64 -1.17
CA ASP A 195 15.47 -2.25 -0.74
C ASP A 195 14.71 -1.85 0.54
N ILE A 196 14.92 -2.63 1.61
CA ILE A 196 14.20 -2.46 2.88
C ILE A 196 14.95 -1.47 3.75
N HIS A 197 14.27 -0.38 4.13
CA HIS A 197 14.76 0.62 5.05
C HIS A 197 13.79 0.81 6.22
N VAL A 198 14.33 1.02 7.43
CA VAL A 198 13.53 1.27 8.64
C VAL A 198 14.01 2.56 9.27
N TYR A 199 13.07 3.48 9.52
CA TYR A 199 13.33 4.79 10.09
C TYR A 199 12.57 4.97 11.40
N ILE A 200 13.14 5.73 12.33
CA ILE A 200 12.49 6.11 13.59
C ILE A 200 12.60 7.61 13.84
N ALA A 201 11.57 8.18 14.47
CA ALA A 201 11.54 9.59 14.86
C ALA A 201 10.64 9.82 16.09
N PRO A 202 10.78 10.96 16.80
CA PRO A 202 9.77 11.39 17.77
C PRO A 202 8.40 11.51 17.11
N ALA A 203 7.31 11.20 17.81
CA ALA A 203 5.95 11.29 17.23
C ALA A 203 5.51 12.71 16.82
N ALA A 204 6.27 13.74 17.18
CA ALA A 204 6.04 15.12 16.75
C ALA A 204 6.76 15.46 15.42
N ALA A 205 7.55 14.55 14.86
CA ALA A 205 8.18 14.73 13.57
C ALA A 205 7.12 14.63 12.46
N ASP A 206 7.29 15.46 11.43
CA ASP A 206 6.48 15.35 10.21
C ASP A 206 6.99 14.16 9.39
N VAL A 207 6.08 13.30 8.96
CA VAL A 207 6.38 12.25 7.97
C VAL A 207 6.59 12.95 6.63
N TRP A 208 7.57 12.51 5.83
CA TRP A 208 7.81 13.12 4.51
C TRP A 208 6.67 12.75 3.56
N GLU A 209 6.14 13.73 2.82
CA GLU A 209 4.94 13.51 2.01
C GLU A 209 5.24 13.08 0.57
N THR A 210 6.47 13.33 0.10
CA THR A 210 6.86 13.09 -1.29
C THR A 210 8.18 12.34 -1.40
N GLY A 211 8.26 11.43 -2.35
CA GLY A 211 9.46 10.71 -2.73
C GLY A 211 10.10 9.88 -1.62
N LEU A 212 11.34 9.48 -1.88
CA LEU A 212 12.16 8.65 -1.00
C LEU A 212 13.13 9.48 -0.13
N GLU A 213 13.24 10.79 -0.37
CA GLU A 213 14.08 11.67 0.45
C GLU A 213 13.44 11.91 1.81
N VAL A 214 14.08 11.38 2.85
CA VAL A 214 13.57 11.42 4.21
C VAL A 214 13.71 12.82 4.83
N SER A 215 12.66 13.28 5.51
CA SER A 215 12.63 14.55 6.24
C SER A 215 13.69 14.65 7.34
N GLU A 216 14.08 15.88 7.70
CA GLU A 216 14.93 16.12 8.87
C GLU A 216 14.26 15.60 10.15
N GLY A 217 15.05 14.99 11.04
CA GLY A 217 14.58 14.49 12.33
C GLY A 217 14.29 12.98 12.37
N TRP A 218 14.39 12.31 11.22
CA TRP A 218 14.34 10.85 11.13
C TRP A 218 15.74 10.24 11.21
N THR A 219 15.82 9.09 11.85
CA THR A 219 17.02 8.27 11.95
C THR A 219 16.78 6.94 11.26
N GLU A 220 17.61 6.61 10.27
CA GLU A 220 17.65 5.27 9.67
C GLU A 220 18.31 4.28 10.65
N LEU A 221 17.70 3.10 10.79
CA LEU A 221 18.22 2.02 11.61
C LEU A 221 19.21 1.17 10.83
N ASP A 222 20.24 0.68 11.51
CA ASP A 222 21.18 -0.28 10.93
C ASP A 222 20.55 -1.68 10.81
N ASP A 223 21.01 -2.50 9.85
CA ASP A 223 20.54 -3.89 9.60
C ASP A 223 20.46 -4.80 10.84
N GLY A 224 21.23 -4.48 11.90
CA GLY A 224 21.27 -5.25 13.14
C GLY A 224 20.18 -4.89 14.16
N GLU A 225 19.47 -3.78 13.94
CA GLU A 225 18.48 -3.23 14.87
C GLU A 225 17.04 -3.68 14.56
N TYR A 226 16.83 -4.27 13.39
CA TYR A 226 15.57 -4.87 12.96
C TYR A 226 15.80 -6.22 12.28
N ALA A 227 14.75 -7.04 12.23
CA ALA A 227 14.81 -8.38 11.63
C ALA A 227 13.72 -8.52 10.56
N PRO A 228 14.06 -8.29 9.27
CA PRO A 228 13.14 -8.54 8.18
C PRO A 228 13.04 -10.05 7.90
N THR A 229 11.85 -10.53 7.56
CA THR A 229 11.62 -11.92 7.14
C THR A 229 10.59 -11.93 6.02
N TYR A 230 10.98 -12.45 4.85
CA TYR A 230 10.08 -12.65 3.72
C TYR A 230 9.84 -14.15 3.50
N THR A 231 8.57 -14.52 3.32
CA THR A 231 8.14 -15.88 2.98
C THR A 231 7.30 -15.83 1.71
N PRO A 232 7.80 -16.31 0.56
CA PRO A 232 7.07 -16.29 -0.70
C PRO A 232 5.88 -17.27 -0.68
N ALA A 233 4.84 -16.92 -1.41
CA ALA A 233 3.65 -17.74 -1.67
C ALA A 233 3.35 -17.80 -3.18
N ALA A 234 2.40 -18.64 -3.59
CA ALA A 234 2.02 -18.75 -5.01
C ALA A 234 1.43 -17.44 -5.57
N ASP A 235 0.71 -16.70 -4.73
CA ASP A 235 -0.02 -15.48 -5.07
C ASP A 235 0.44 -14.30 -4.19
N GLY A 236 1.75 -14.06 -4.10
CA GLY A 236 2.35 -12.98 -3.30
C GLY A 236 3.28 -13.51 -2.19
N GLY A 237 3.15 -12.99 -0.97
CA GLY A 237 4.00 -13.42 0.14
C GLY A 237 3.68 -12.77 1.49
N SER A 238 4.33 -13.26 2.54
CA SER A 238 4.29 -12.63 3.87
C SER A 238 5.62 -11.96 4.14
N PHE A 239 5.57 -10.71 4.60
CA PHE A 239 6.72 -9.91 4.99
C PHE A 239 6.56 -9.43 6.43
N LYS A 240 7.56 -9.67 7.26
CA LYS A 240 7.57 -9.23 8.65
C LYS A 240 8.81 -8.41 8.95
N VAL A 241 8.66 -7.30 9.67
CA VAL A 241 9.78 -6.53 10.22
C VAL A 241 9.61 -6.42 11.72
N ALA A 242 10.47 -7.10 12.48
CA ALA A 242 10.47 -7.08 13.93
C ALA A 242 11.58 -6.18 14.49
N LEU A 243 11.26 -5.36 15.49
CA LEU A 243 12.24 -4.53 16.21
C LEU A 243 11.87 -4.36 17.69
N ASP A 244 12.88 -4.19 18.55
CA ASP A 244 12.66 -3.71 19.92
C ASP A 244 12.75 -2.18 19.94
N LEU A 245 11.59 -1.54 19.94
CA LEU A 245 11.47 -0.09 19.83
C LEU A 245 12.16 0.63 20.99
N MET A 246 12.16 0.04 22.20
CA MET A 246 12.83 0.67 23.34
C MET A 246 14.35 0.63 23.24
N GLU A 247 14.91 -0.43 22.63
CA GLU A 247 16.35 -0.51 22.41
C GLU A 247 16.77 0.52 21.35
N ALA A 248 16.04 0.60 20.23
CA ALA A 248 16.31 1.57 19.17
C ALA A 248 16.19 3.03 19.65
N VAL A 249 15.13 3.36 20.39
CA VAL A 249 14.93 4.71 20.98
C VAL A 249 16.09 5.10 21.89
N LYS A 250 16.62 4.16 22.68
CA LYS A 250 17.77 4.41 23.57
C LYS A 250 19.07 4.54 22.79
N ALA A 251 19.29 3.69 21.79
CA ALA A 251 20.50 3.68 20.96
C ALA A 251 20.66 5.01 20.21
N HIS A 252 19.56 5.55 19.68
CA HIS A 252 19.54 6.76 18.86
C HIS A 252 19.10 8.03 19.61
N ALA A 253 18.89 7.94 20.93
CA ALA A 253 18.49 9.05 21.79
C ALA A 253 17.23 9.81 21.31
N ILE A 254 16.22 9.06 20.83
CA ILE A 254 14.95 9.62 20.35
C ILE A 254 14.10 10.12 21.52
N ASP A 255 13.52 11.33 21.38
CA ASP A 255 12.56 11.86 22.36
C ASP A 255 11.20 11.17 22.25
N ALA A 256 10.97 10.18 23.12
CA ALA A 256 9.71 9.44 23.20
C ALA A 256 8.65 10.09 24.10
N SER A 257 8.81 11.35 24.51
CA SER A 257 7.89 12.02 25.46
C SER A 257 6.46 12.15 24.93
N GLN A 258 6.29 12.30 23.62
CA GLN A 258 4.98 12.33 22.94
C GLN A 258 4.64 11.00 22.24
N GLY A 259 5.53 10.01 22.30
CA GLY A 259 5.46 8.80 21.48
C GLY A 259 6.57 8.77 20.44
N VAL A 260 6.56 7.73 19.61
CA VAL A 260 7.58 7.45 18.60
C VAL A 260 6.89 7.00 17.32
N GLN A 261 7.39 7.46 16.18
CA GLN A 261 7.03 6.96 14.87
C GLN A 261 8.09 5.98 14.38
N VAL A 262 7.64 4.95 13.65
CA VAL A 262 8.49 3.98 12.98
C VAL A 262 7.96 3.82 11.56
N VAL A 263 8.83 3.97 10.58
CA VAL A 263 8.48 3.86 9.16
C VAL A 263 9.30 2.77 8.51
N VAL A 264 8.64 1.86 7.81
CA VAL A 264 9.29 0.86 6.95
C VAL A 264 9.03 1.24 5.51
N VAL A 265 10.09 1.42 4.72
CA VAL A 265 10.02 1.59 3.25
C VAL A 265 10.61 0.35 2.60
N TYR A 266 9.96 -0.18 1.58
CA TYR A 266 10.50 -1.26 0.77
C TYR A 266 10.00 -1.22 -0.68
N ASN A 267 10.81 -1.72 -1.60
CA ASN A 267 10.41 -1.91 -2.99
C ASN A 267 9.72 -3.28 -3.16
N ALA A 268 8.54 -3.31 -3.77
CA ALA A 268 7.90 -4.54 -4.25
C ALA A 268 7.17 -4.27 -5.58
N PRO A 269 7.83 -4.54 -6.72
CA PRO A 269 7.28 -4.31 -8.06
C PRO A 269 5.98 -5.06 -8.36
N LEU A 270 5.20 -4.55 -9.31
CA LEU A 270 4.13 -5.33 -9.93
C LEU A 270 4.72 -6.46 -10.78
N SER A 271 4.17 -7.66 -10.68
CA SER A 271 4.58 -8.80 -11.49
C SER A 271 3.88 -8.82 -12.85
N ALA A 272 4.57 -9.29 -13.88
CA ALA A 272 4.02 -9.40 -15.24
C ALA A 272 2.85 -10.41 -15.37
N SER A 273 2.57 -11.21 -14.33
CA SER A 273 1.46 -12.16 -14.30
C SER A 273 0.16 -11.60 -13.71
N LEU A 274 0.15 -10.32 -13.33
CA LEU A 274 -0.98 -9.65 -12.71
C LEU A 274 -2.15 -9.45 -13.70
N GLY A 275 -3.39 -9.48 -13.17
CA GLY A 275 -4.56 -9.03 -13.90
C GLY A 275 -4.65 -7.50 -13.92
N THR A 276 -5.07 -6.91 -15.03
CA THR A 276 -5.12 -5.45 -15.15
C THR A 276 -6.44 -4.85 -14.68
N GLY A 277 -6.42 -3.54 -14.42
CA GLY A 277 -7.61 -2.76 -14.10
C GLY A 277 -8.02 -2.80 -12.63
N THR A 278 -9.03 -2.00 -12.31
CA THR A 278 -9.45 -1.80 -10.91
C THR A 278 -10.07 -3.02 -10.26
N GLU A 279 -10.54 -4.00 -11.05
CA GLU A 279 -11.06 -5.27 -10.52
C GLU A 279 -9.96 -6.25 -10.11
N ASN A 280 -8.72 -6.02 -10.55
CA ASN A 280 -7.59 -6.93 -10.34
C ASN A 280 -6.38 -6.23 -9.69
N GLY A 281 -6.59 -5.12 -8.97
CA GLY A 281 -5.49 -4.41 -8.30
C GLY A 281 -4.72 -5.28 -7.30
N SER A 282 -3.41 -5.09 -7.24
CA SER A 282 -2.51 -5.74 -6.28
C SER A 282 -2.66 -5.10 -4.90
N VAL A 283 -3.45 -5.74 -4.05
CA VAL A 283 -3.67 -5.27 -2.68
C VAL A 283 -2.50 -5.69 -1.80
N ASN A 284 -2.02 -4.75 -0.99
CA ASN A 284 -0.98 -5.00 -0.01
C ASN A 284 -1.49 -4.59 1.38
N THR A 285 -1.36 -5.46 2.39
CA THR A 285 -2.07 -5.31 3.68
C THR A 285 -1.14 -5.47 4.86
N VAL A 286 -1.11 -4.48 5.77
CA VAL A 286 -0.30 -4.52 6.99
C VAL A 286 -1.15 -4.50 8.26
N THR A 287 -0.68 -5.20 9.28
CA THR A 287 -1.06 -5.00 10.68
C THR A 287 0.18 -4.77 11.53
N LEU A 288 0.06 -4.08 12.65
CA LEU A 288 1.13 -3.95 13.63
C LEU A 288 0.83 -4.83 14.84
N ILE A 289 1.75 -5.75 15.17
CA ILE A 289 1.70 -6.58 16.38
C ILE A 289 2.43 -5.84 17.50
N TYR A 290 1.79 -5.71 18.66
CA TYR A 290 2.36 -5.00 19.82
C TYR A 290 1.94 -5.64 21.16
N PRO A 291 2.63 -5.35 22.28
CA PRO A 291 2.30 -5.92 23.60
C PRO A 291 0.94 -5.45 24.13
N LYS A 292 0.14 -6.38 24.68
CA LYS A 292 -1.19 -6.06 25.23
C LYS A 292 -1.14 -5.15 26.45
N SER A 293 -0.18 -5.39 27.35
CA SER A 293 -0.09 -4.71 28.65
C SER A 293 1.34 -4.78 29.20
N THR A 294 1.63 -4.02 30.27
CA THR A 294 2.97 -3.96 30.86
C THR A 294 3.34 -5.19 31.70
N TYR A 295 2.38 -6.06 32.02
CA TYR A 295 2.54 -7.21 32.94
C TYR A 295 2.33 -8.56 32.24
N SER A 296 2.24 -8.56 30.92
CA SER A 296 1.99 -9.73 30.09
C SER A 296 2.97 -9.80 28.93
N THR A 297 3.22 -11.03 28.45
CA THR A 297 3.97 -11.30 27.22
C THR A 297 3.07 -11.44 26.00
N ASP A 298 1.74 -11.44 26.21
CA ASP A 298 0.78 -11.57 25.12
C ASP A 298 0.78 -10.32 24.25
N THR A 299 0.55 -10.54 22.96
CA THR A 299 0.46 -9.49 21.95
C THR A 299 -0.94 -9.39 21.38
N THR A 300 -1.26 -8.23 20.81
CA THR A 300 -2.45 -8.00 19.99
C THR A 300 -2.05 -7.26 18.74
N THR A 301 -3.03 -6.96 17.88
CA THR A 301 -2.81 -6.30 16.59
C THR A 301 -3.58 -4.99 16.49
N THR A 302 -3.13 -4.13 15.59
CA THR A 302 -3.96 -3.04 15.06
C THR A 302 -5.00 -3.58 14.07
N GLN A 303 -5.94 -2.75 13.66
CA GLN A 303 -6.69 -2.93 12.43
C GLN A 303 -5.73 -2.96 11.23
N GLU A 304 -6.15 -3.68 10.19
CA GLU A 304 -5.46 -3.72 8.91
C GLU A 304 -5.47 -2.34 8.24
N SER A 305 -4.31 -1.90 7.73
CA SER A 305 -4.22 -0.84 6.73
C SER A 305 -3.78 -1.41 5.39
N LYS A 306 -4.27 -0.84 4.30
CA LYS A 306 -4.09 -1.34 2.94
C LYS A 306 -3.74 -0.21 1.99
N ALA A 307 -2.99 -0.56 0.95
CA ALA A 307 -2.82 0.22 -0.26
C ALA A 307 -2.88 -0.72 -1.46
N VAL A 308 -3.16 -0.19 -2.66
CA VAL A 308 -3.37 -1.00 -3.87
C VAL A 308 -2.58 -0.43 -5.03
N ALA A 309 -1.95 -1.29 -5.82
CA ALA A 309 -1.30 -0.88 -7.07
C ALA A 309 -2.03 -1.48 -8.27
N TYR A 310 -2.18 -0.69 -9.33
CA TYR A 310 -2.86 -1.07 -10.56
C TYR A 310 -1.89 -1.09 -11.75
N SER A 311 -2.32 -1.76 -12.82
CA SER A 311 -1.67 -1.67 -14.12
C SER A 311 -2.69 -1.84 -15.23
N TRP A 312 -2.34 -1.41 -16.43
CA TRP A 312 -3.23 -1.32 -17.58
C TRP A 312 -2.71 -2.12 -18.77
N ASN A 313 -3.57 -2.37 -19.74
CA ASN A 313 -3.21 -3.00 -21.00
C ASN A 313 -3.51 -2.01 -22.13
N LEU A 314 -2.48 -1.62 -22.88
CA LEU A 314 -2.63 -0.81 -24.08
C LEU A 314 -2.62 -1.71 -25.32
N ILE A 315 -3.72 -1.72 -26.07
CA ILE A 315 -3.88 -2.52 -27.29
C ILE A 315 -4.00 -1.58 -28.48
N LEU A 316 -3.09 -1.73 -29.43
CA LEU A 316 -3.13 -1.04 -30.71
C LEU A 316 -3.63 -2.01 -31.78
N THR A 317 -4.69 -1.62 -32.48
CA THR A 317 -5.23 -2.39 -33.61
C THR A 317 -5.00 -1.64 -34.90
N LYS A 318 -4.20 -2.22 -35.79
CA LYS A 318 -3.95 -1.71 -37.13
C LYS A 318 -5.12 -2.05 -38.03
N LEU A 319 -5.72 -1.02 -38.63
CA LEU A 319 -6.93 -1.15 -39.45
C LEU A 319 -6.75 -0.52 -40.83
N ASP A 320 -7.49 -1.02 -41.80
CA ASP A 320 -7.85 -0.32 -43.03
C ASP A 320 -8.73 0.89 -42.68
N ALA A 321 -8.42 2.06 -43.24
CA ALA A 321 -9.12 3.30 -42.93
C ALA A 321 -10.55 3.39 -43.51
N ASP A 322 -10.84 2.64 -44.57
CA ASP A 322 -12.10 2.66 -45.32
C ASP A 322 -13.10 1.63 -44.79
N ASP A 323 -12.67 0.39 -44.54
CA ASP A 323 -13.55 -0.72 -44.15
C ASP A 323 -13.31 -1.29 -42.75
N GLY A 324 -12.25 -0.86 -42.06
CA GLY A 324 -11.94 -1.29 -40.71
C GLY A 324 -11.42 -2.73 -40.62
N THR A 325 -10.97 -3.33 -41.72
CA THR A 325 -10.34 -4.65 -41.72
C THR A 325 -9.01 -4.61 -40.97
N PRO A 326 -8.73 -5.57 -40.06
CA PRO A 326 -7.43 -5.65 -39.40
C PRO A 326 -6.28 -5.95 -40.36
N LEU A 327 -5.15 -5.27 -40.17
CA LEU A 327 -3.98 -5.36 -41.05
C LEU A 327 -2.75 -5.90 -40.31
N SER A 328 -2.23 -7.01 -40.80
CA SER A 328 -0.99 -7.61 -40.32
C SER A 328 0.25 -7.00 -40.99
N GLY A 329 1.38 -7.01 -40.28
CA GLY A 329 2.67 -6.65 -40.85
C GLY A 329 3.04 -5.17 -40.80
N ALA A 330 2.27 -4.33 -40.08
CA ALA A 330 2.72 -2.97 -39.78
C ALA A 330 3.83 -3.03 -38.72
N VAL A 331 4.92 -2.31 -38.95
CA VAL A 331 6.03 -2.18 -38.01
C VAL A 331 5.86 -0.87 -37.25
N LEU A 332 5.65 -0.98 -35.95
CA LEU A 332 5.44 0.15 -35.04
C LEU A 332 6.63 0.27 -34.08
N ARG A 333 7.02 1.49 -33.79
CA ARG A 333 7.91 1.84 -32.68
C ARG A 333 7.06 2.52 -31.62
N ILE A 334 6.93 1.89 -30.46
CA ILE A 334 6.12 2.38 -29.34
C ILE A 334 7.06 2.69 -28.18
N ARG A 335 6.90 3.87 -27.58
CA ARG A 335 7.63 4.25 -26.36
C ARG A 335 6.71 4.64 -25.23
N ASP A 336 7.08 4.35 -23.99
CA ASP A 336 6.46 4.88 -22.79
C ASP A 336 7.00 6.28 -22.45
N ASP A 337 6.54 6.84 -21.34
CA ASP A 337 6.93 8.15 -20.81
C ASP A 337 8.36 8.19 -20.25
N ARG A 338 8.89 7.03 -19.85
CA ARG A 338 10.29 6.80 -19.49
C ARG A 338 11.22 6.68 -20.71
N GLY A 339 10.66 6.73 -21.93
CA GLY A 339 11.42 6.68 -23.19
C GLY A 339 11.93 5.30 -23.58
N ARG A 340 11.42 4.24 -22.94
CA ARG A 340 11.72 2.84 -23.26
C ARG A 340 10.90 2.38 -24.44
N TYR A 341 11.40 1.42 -25.20
CA TYR A 341 10.77 0.85 -26.39
C TYR A 341 10.05 -0.45 -26.06
N LEU A 342 8.83 -0.60 -26.54
CA LEU A 342 8.12 -1.87 -26.48
C LEU A 342 8.81 -2.89 -27.38
N THR A 343 9.12 -4.05 -26.83
CA THR A 343 9.79 -5.16 -27.52
C THR A 343 8.78 -6.20 -28.02
N PRO A 344 9.18 -7.08 -28.97
CA PRO A 344 8.30 -8.16 -29.46
C PRO A 344 7.84 -9.17 -28.41
N ASP A 345 8.53 -9.30 -27.28
CA ASP A 345 8.11 -10.16 -26.16
C ASP A 345 7.18 -9.45 -25.16
N GLY A 346 6.83 -8.18 -25.42
CA GLY A 346 5.88 -7.41 -24.62
C GLY A 346 6.49 -6.74 -23.39
N THR A 347 7.82 -6.57 -23.36
CA THR A 347 8.55 -5.87 -22.29
C THR A 347 9.04 -4.49 -22.75
N TRP A 348 9.62 -3.71 -21.83
CA TRP A 348 10.15 -2.38 -22.11
C TRP A 348 11.68 -2.37 -22.05
N SER A 349 12.33 -1.86 -23.09
CA SER A 349 13.79 -1.82 -23.21
C SER A 349 14.30 -0.39 -23.43
N SER A 350 15.48 -0.05 -22.90
CA SER A 350 16.17 1.19 -23.25
C SER A 350 16.80 1.15 -24.65
N ASP A 351 17.04 -0.04 -25.19
CA ASP A 351 17.49 -0.23 -26.56
C ASP A 351 16.34 -0.07 -27.55
N GLU A 352 16.63 0.51 -28.71
CA GLU A 352 15.64 0.73 -29.75
C GLU A 352 15.00 -0.59 -30.21
N ALA A 353 13.67 -0.66 -30.13
CA ALA A 353 12.89 -1.81 -30.55
C ALA A 353 11.66 -1.42 -31.37
N THR A 354 11.18 -2.38 -32.15
CA THR A 354 9.94 -2.28 -32.92
C THR A 354 9.12 -3.54 -32.74
N VAL A 355 7.82 -3.41 -32.87
CA VAL A 355 6.83 -4.48 -32.82
C VAL A 355 6.07 -4.55 -34.12
N THR A 356 5.69 -5.76 -34.53
CA THR A 356 4.97 -5.97 -35.79
C THR A 356 3.56 -6.47 -35.50
N THR A 357 2.55 -5.90 -36.17
CA THR A 357 1.16 -6.30 -35.96
C THR A 357 0.90 -7.74 -36.39
N GLY A 358 0.23 -8.47 -35.51
CA GLY A 358 -0.15 -9.87 -35.71
C GLY A 358 -1.16 -10.06 -36.84
N SER A 359 -1.59 -11.32 -37.06
CA SER A 359 -2.61 -11.65 -38.07
C SER A 359 -3.99 -11.04 -37.79
N ASP A 360 -4.26 -10.73 -36.53
CA ASP A 360 -5.42 -10.00 -36.04
C ASP A 360 -5.24 -8.48 -36.08
N GLY A 361 -4.12 -7.99 -36.62
CA GLY A 361 -3.75 -6.59 -36.69
C GLY A 361 -3.34 -5.98 -35.34
N MET A 362 -3.18 -6.78 -34.29
CA MET A 362 -2.96 -6.26 -32.94
C MET A 362 -1.48 -6.24 -32.52
N VAL A 363 -1.18 -5.30 -31.63
CA VAL A 363 -0.01 -5.25 -30.76
C VAL A 363 -0.52 -4.88 -29.36
N SER A 364 0.02 -5.52 -28.32
CA SER A 364 -0.35 -5.24 -26.92
C SER A 364 0.88 -4.91 -26.10
N ALA A 365 0.80 -3.84 -25.30
CA ALA A 365 1.67 -3.61 -24.16
C ALA A 365 0.88 -3.95 -22.89
N LYS A 366 1.39 -4.88 -22.09
CA LYS A 366 0.68 -5.36 -20.89
C LYS A 366 1.31 -4.83 -19.62
N GLY A 367 0.48 -4.65 -18.60
CA GLY A 367 0.92 -4.17 -17.30
C GLY A 367 1.64 -2.83 -17.42
N VAL A 368 1.09 -1.89 -18.18
CA VAL A 368 1.64 -0.56 -18.36
C VAL A 368 1.08 0.39 -17.32
N ASP A 369 1.85 1.42 -17.03
CA ASP A 369 1.40 2.54 -16.24
C ASP A 369 0.37 3.41 -16.98
N ALA A 370 -0.42 4.21 -16.24
CA ALA A 370 -1.12 5.31 -16.86
C ALA A 370 -0.10 6.39 -17.23
N GLY A 371 -0.31 7.07 -18.36
CA GLY A 371 0.66 8.05 -18.81
C GLY A 371 0.63 8.26 -20.31
N THR A 372 1.77 8.72 -20.83
CA THR A 372 1.92 9.10 -22.22
C THR A 372 2.75 8.08 -22.99
N PHE A 373 2.18 7.56 -24.07
CA PHE A 373 2.87 6.69 -25.01
C PHE A 373 3.08 7.40 -26.34
N THR A 374 4.18 7.11 -27.01
CA THR A 374 4.44 7.61 -28.36
C THR A 374 4.49 6.47 -29.36
N VAL A 375 3.90 6.68 -30.54
CA VAL A 375 3.81 5.68 -31.61
C VAL A 375 4.32 6.28 -32.90
N GLU A 376 5.23 5.56 -33.55
CA GLU A 376 5.71 5.86 -34.90
C GLU A 376 5.48 4.62 -35.77
N GLU A 377 4.86 4.81 -36.93
CA GLU A 377 4.73 3.75 -37.92
C GLU A 377 5.96 3.74 -38.83
N VAL A 378 6.89 2.84 -38.52
CA VAL A 378 8.18 2.71 -39.24
C VAL A 378 7.96 2.12 -40.63
N SER A 379 7.00 1.18 -40.75
CA SER A 379 6.60 0.61 -42.04
C SER A 379 5.13 0.24 -42.00
N ALA A 380 4.37 0.68 -43.01
CA ALA A 380 3.00 0.25 -43.21
C ALA A 380 2.92 -1.20 -43.74
N PRO A 381 1.75 -1.86 -43.60
CA PRO A 381 1.44 -3.09 -44.32
C PRO A 381 1.54 -2.90 -45.83
N ALA A 382 1.79 -3.99 -46.57
CA ALA A 382 1.90 -3.94 -48.02
C ALA A 382 0.62 -3.38 -48.68
N GLY A 383 0.78 -2.37 -49.56
CA GLY A 383 -0.33 -1.70 -50.25
C GLY A 383 -1.00 -0.58 -49.46
N TYR A 384 -0.41 -0.16 -48.33
CA TYR A 384 -0.88 0.93 -47.48
C TYR A 384 0.19 1.99 -47.29
N GLN A 385 -0.24 3.22 -47.05
CA GLN A 385 0.65 4.33 -46.74
C GLN A 385 0.84 4.46 -45.22
N ALA A 386 2.09 4.57 -44.77
CA ALA A 386 2.42 4.85 -43.37
C ALA A 386 2.10 6.30 -43.00
N PHE A 387 1.63 6.54 -41.78
CA PHE A 387 1.55 7.91 -41.29
C PHE A 387 2.93 8.49 -40.97
N ALA A 388 3.08 9.80 -41.18
CA ALA A 388 4.35 10.48 -40.95
C ALA A 388 4.50 10.93 -39.49
N GLY A 389 5.71 10.76 -38.95
CA GLY A 389 6.13 11.27 -37.65
C GLY A 389 5.61 10.44 -36.46
N THR A 390 5.93 10.92 -35.27
CA THR A 390 5.49 10.34 -34.00
C THR A 390 4.14 10.91 -33.59
N ARG A 391 3.27 10.07 -33.02
CA ARG A 391 1.95 10.42 -32.49
C ARG A 391 1.81 10.02 -31.04
N THR A 392 1.03 10.79 -30.30
CA THR A 392 0.86 10.61 -28.86
C THR A 392 -0.42 9.85 -28.53
N ILE A 393 -0.36 8.95 -27.55
CA ILE A 393 -1.50 8.35 -26.85
C ILE A 393 -1.38 8.78 -25.39
N THR A 394 -2.46 9.25 -24.79
CA THR A 394 -2.50 9.57 -23.35
C THR A 394 -3.57 8.72 -22.70
N LEU A 395 -3.16 7.92 -21.72
CA LEU A 395 -4.01 7.16 -20.82
C LEU A 395 -3.98 7.87 -19.46
N ALA A 396 -5.10 8.44 -19.02
CA ALA A 396 -5.19 9.14 -17.75
C ALA A 396 -6.15 8.39 -16.83
N VAL A 397 -5.69 8.07 -15.63
CA VAL A 397 -6.50 7.44 -14.58
C VAL A 397 -6.36 8.27 -13.31
N PRO A 398 -7.38 9.03 -12.91
CA PRO A 398 -7.31 9.76 -11.64
C PRO A 398 -7.50 8.81 -10.47
N TYR A 399 -6.71 9.03 -9.43
CA TYR A 399 -6.86 8.40 -8.12
C TYR A 399 -7.30 9.44 -7.10
N GLU A 400 -8.16 9.02 -6.17
CA GLU A 400 -8.36 9.74 -4.92
C GLU A 400 -7.28 9.25 -3.94
N PRO A 401 -6.32 10.11 -3.54
CA PRO A 401 -5.12 9.69 -2.81
C PRO A 401 -5.42 8.92 -1.51
N ASP A 402 -6.51 9.26 -0.84
CA ASP A 402 -6.87 8.71 0.48
C ASP A 402 -7.91 7.57 0.43
N GLN A 403 -8.43 7.20 -0.74
CA GLN A 403 -9.55 6.25 -0.84
C GLN A 403 -9.34 5.18 -1.90
N ILE A 404 -9.16 3.92 -1.46
CA ILE A 404 -9.11 2.76 -2.35
C ILE A 404 -10.42 2.61 -3.14
N VAL A 405 -10.33 2.69 -4.46
CA VAL A 405 -11.46 2.48 -5.39
C VAL A 405 -11.49 1.01 -5.79
N SER A 406 -12.33 0.22 -5.13
CA SER A 406 -12.56 -1.18 -5.52
C SER A 406 -13.81 -1.33 -6.39
N GLY A 407 -13.62 -1.72 -7.65
CA GLY A 407 -14.70 -2.11 -8.58
C GLY A 407 -15.38 -0.96 -9.35
N PRO A 408 -16.31 -1.29 -10.28
CA PRO A 408 -16.89 -0.34 -11.24
C PRO A 408 -17.87 0.68 -10.63
N ALA A 409 -18.27 0.52 -9.36
CA ALA A 409 -19.38 1.27 -8.75
C ALA A 409 -18.96 2.52 -7.96
N THR A 410 -17.66 2.75 -7.73
CA THR A 410 -17.14 3.88 -6.94
C THR A 410 -16.47 4.96 -7.77
N ARG A 411 -16.33 4.79 -9.09
CA ARG A 411 -15.97 5.91 -9.95
C ARG A 411 -17.20 6.79 -10.20
N ASN A 412 -17.03 8.11 -10.04
CA ASN A 412 -17.60 9.00 -11.04
C ASN A 412 -17.05 8.51 -12.37
N SER A 413 -17.86 7.83 -13.17
CA SER A 413 -17.48 7.14 -14.42
C SER A 413 -17.02 8.10 -15.54
N ALA A 414 -16.56 9.30 -15.17
CA ALA A 414 -16.38 10.47 -16.01
C ALA A 414 -14.92 10.92 -16.19
N GLU A 415 -13.92 10.29 -15.54
CA GLU A 415 -12.58 10.89 -15.46
C GLU A 415 -11.41 9.99 -15.91
N ALA A 416 -11.62 8.69 -16.09
CA ALA A 416 -10.64 7.84 -16.75
C ALA A 416 -10.71 8.11 -18.26
N GLU A 417 -9.65 8.64 -18.85
CA GLU A 417 -9.64 9.13 -20.23
C GLU A 417 -8.56 8.44 -21.07
N LEU A 418 -8.93 8.14 -22.32
CA LEU A 418 -8.00 7.72 -23.36
C LEU A 418 -8.11 8.68 -24.53
N SER A 419 -7.00 9.32 -24.87
CA SER A 419 -6.90 10.18 -26.05
C SER A 419 -5.76 9.74 -26.95
N ALA A 420 -5.89 10.02 -28.24
CA ALA A 420 -4.88 9.66 -29.24
C ALA A 420 -4.79 10.75 -30.31
N GLU A 421 -3.56 11.08 -30.70
CA GLU A 421 -3.27 12.10 -31.70
C GLU A 421 -3.51 11.56 -33.12
N SER A 422 -4.27 12.32 -33.92
CA SER A 422 -4.53 11.99 -35.33
C SER A 422 -3.24 11.68 -36.11
N PRO A 423 -3.19 10.58 -36.90
CA PRO A 423 -4.33 9.79 -37.36
C PRO A 423 -4.79 8.66 -36.43
N LEU A 424 -4.16 8.47 -35.26
CA LEU A 424 -4.60 7.50 -34.28
C LEU A 424 -6.00 7.84 -33.77
N LYS A 425 -6.76 6.82 -33.36
CA LYS A 425 -8.10 7.00 -32.79
C LYS A 425 -8.23 6.21 -31.51
N ALA A 426 -8.55 6.88 -30.40
CA ALA A 426 -8.95 6.20 -29.17
C ALA A 426 -10.28 5.48 -29.42
N SER A 427 -10.28 4.15 -29.26
CA SER A 427 -11.44 3.29 -29.51
C SER A 427 -12.26 3.05 -28.24
N GLY A 428 -11.61 3.04 -27.07
CA GLY A 428 -12.26 2.90 -25.78
C GLY A 428 -11.29 2.50 -24.68
N PHE A 429 -11.65 2.83 -23.45
CA PHE A 429 -10.94 2.41 -22.24
C PHE A 429 -11.94 1.84 -21.24
N ASP A 430 -11.74 0.59 -20.84
CA ASP A 430 -12.46 -0.04 -19.75
C ASP A 430 -11.53 -0.12 -18.53
N SER A 431 -11.73 0.80 -17.59
CA SER A 431 -10.93 0.86 -16.36
C SER A 431 -11.16 -0.32 -15.41
N ALA A 432 -12.26 -1.07 -15.56
CA ALA A 432 -12.54 -2.22 -14.70
C ALA A 432 -11.63 -3.40 -15.06
N SER A 433 -11.62 -3.77 -16.35
CA SER A 433 -10.70 -4.78 -16.91
C SER A 433 -9.29 -4.25 -17.18
N GLY A 434 -9.14 -2.93 -17.19
CA GLY A 434 -7.90 -2.22 -17.44
C GLY A 434 -7.46 -2.19 -18.91
N ILE A 435 -8.38 -2.35 -19.85
CA ILE A 435 -8.07 -2.47 -21.28
C ILE A 435 -8.29 -1.12 -21.98
N ALA A 436 -7.21 -0.50 -22.44
CA ALA A 436 -7.20 0.68 -23.31
C ALA A 436 -6.98 0.26 -24.77
N THR A 437 -7.81 0.75 -25.69
CA THR A 437 -7.77 0.36 -27.11
C THR A 437 -7.60 1.58 -28.02
N VAL A 438 -6.63 1.51 -28.92
CA VAL A 438 -6.33 2.55 -29.91
C VAL A 438 -6.30 1.93 -31.31
N SER A 439 -6.99 2.56 -32.25
CA SER A 439 -6.91 2.19 -33.67
C SER A 439 -5.82 2.96 -34.39
N VAL A 440 -5.09 2.26 -35.25
CA VAL A 440 -4.04 2.79 -36.12
C VAL A 440 -4.48 2.62 -37.59
N PRO A 441 -5.21 3.59 -38.18
CA PRO A 441 -5.77 3.45 -39.53
C PRO A 441 -4.74 3.80 -40.62
N ASN A 442 -4.66 3.00 -41.69
CA ASN A 442 -3.95 3.40 -42.92
C ASN A 442 -4.89 3.46 -44.11
N ALA A 443 -4.69 4.48 -44.94
CA ALA A 443 -5.24 4.49 -46.28
C ALA A 443 -4.40 3.62 -47.21
N HIS A 444 -5.05 3.07 -48.24
CA HIS A 444 -4.34 2.44 -49.35
C HIS A 444 -3.34 3.38 -50.00
N GLU A 445 -2.22 2.84 -50.49
CA GLU A 445 -1.36 3.60 -51.39
C GLU A 445 -2.18 4.05 -52.60
N GLU A 446 -2.08 5.34 -52.97
CA GLU A 446 -2.72 5.82 -54.19
C GLU A 446 -2.11 5.11 -55.40
N THR A 447 -2.80 4.09 -55.90
CA THR A 447 -2.52 3.57 -57.23
C THR A 447 -2.90 4.65 -58.23
N SER A 448 -1.93 5.13 -59.02
CA SER A 448 -2.22 6.10 -60.07
C SER A 448 -3.38 5.57 -60.93
N ILE A 449 -4.29 6.46 -61.33
CA ILE A 449 -5.41 6.12 -62.23
C ILE A 449 -4.94 5.42 -63.52
N LEU A 450 -3.68 5.64 -63.93
CA LEU A 450 -3.06 4.94 -65.05
C LEU A 450 -2.74 3.48 -64.71
N GLY A 451 -2.21 3.20 -63.51
CA GLY A 451 -2.00 1.85 -63.00
C GLY A 451 -3.30 1.04 -62.89
N ARG A 452 -4.39 1.66 -62.39
CA ARG A 452 -5.72 1.01 -62.32
C ARG A 452 -6.34 0.71 -63.70
N LEU A 453 -5.91 1.41 -64.75
CA LEU A 453 -6.35 1.22 -66.13
C LEU A 453 -5.37 0.37 -66.96
N GLY A 454 -4.30 -0.17 -66.37
CA GLY A 454 -3.26 -0.92 -67.08
C GLY A 454 -2.49 -0.07 -68.10
N LEU A 455 -2.45 1.24 -67.91
CA LEU A 455 -1.75 2.19 -68.78
C LEU A 455 -0.33 2.44 -68.24
N PRO A 456 0.69 2.49 -69.10
CA PRO A 456 2.07 2.73 -68.69
C PRO A 456 2.22 4.12 -68.07
N ASP A 457 3.13 4.21 -67.10
CA ASP A 457 3.52 5.48 -66.47
C ASP A 457 4.09 6.44 -67.54
N MET A 458 3.52 7.65 -67.62
CA MET A 458 3.85 8.61 -68.68
C MET A 458 5.10 9.43 -68.38
N SER A 459 5.69 9.26 -67.19
CA SER A 459 6.88 10.00 -66.74
C SER A 459 8.17 9.61 -67.50
N ASP A 460 8.21 8.43 -68.12
CA ASP A 460 9.38 7.90 -68.87
C ASP A 460 9.28 8.02 -70.40
N LEU A 461 8.25 8.69 -70.94
CA LEU A 461 8.04 8.78 -72.39
C LEU A 461 8.78 9.98 -73.01
N ASN A 462 9.63 9.71 -74.01
CA ASN A 462 10.16 10.70 -74.96
C ASN A 462 9.01 11.54 -75.56
N PRO A 463 9.22 12.83 -75.93
CA PRO A 463 8.21 13.68 -76.57
C PRO A 463 7.38 13.05 -77.71
N SER A 464 7.90 12.05 -78.44
CA SER A 464 7.12 11.28 -79.43
C SER A 464 6.15 10.24 -78.83
N GLY A 465 6.42 9.74 -77.61
CA GLY A 465 5.52 8.86 -76.84
C GLY A 465 4.39 9.60 -76.13
N LEU A 466 4.61 10.87 -75.73
CA LEU A 466 3.58 11.74 -75.14
C LEU A 466 2.43 12.04 -76.13
N ALA A 467 2.76 12.19 -77.42
CA ALA A 467 1.77 12.41 -78.47
C ALA A 467 0.86 11.19 -78.68
N LEU A 468 1.38 9.96 -78.55
CA LEU A 468 0.56 8.74 -78.62
C LEU A 468 -0.31 8.56 -77.35
N GLY A 469 0.22 8.87 -76.17
CA GLY A 469 -0.51 8.78 -74.90
C GLY A 469 -1.74 9.69 -74.84
N LEU A 470 -1.63 10.93 -75.34
CA LEU A 470 -2.74 11.88 -75.43
C LEU A 470 -3.85 11.44 -76.40
N VAL A 471 -3.50 10.76 -77.49
CA VAL A 471 -4.47 10.25 -78.46
C VAL A 471 -5.29 9.08 -77.88
N VAL A 472 -4.66 8.20 -77.09
CA VAL A 472 -5.35 7.10 -76.41
C VAL A 472 -6.25 7.60 -75.29
N LEU A 473 -5.80 8.61 -74.52
CA LEU A 473 -6.61 9.22 -73.46
C LEU A 473 -7.83 9.97 -74.04
N GLY A 474 -7.66 10.67 -75.16
CA GLY A 474 -8.76 11.32 -75.88
C GLY A 474 -9.78 10.33 -76.44
N ALA A 475 -9.34 9.16 -76.92
CA ALA A 475 -10.23 8.10 -77.41
C ALA A 475 -11.03 7.44 -76.27
N ALA A 476 -10.42 7.22 -75.10
CA ALA A 476 -11.10 6.64 -73.94
C ALA A 476 -12.20 7.57 -73.37
N ILE A 477 -11.95 8.88 -73.32
CA ILE A 477 -12.93 9.88 -72.88
C ILE A 477 -14.12 9.96 -73.84
N LEU A 478 -13.88 9.86 -75.16
CA LEU A 478 -14.93 9.86 -76.17
C LEU A 478 -15.81 8.58 -76.12
N ILE A 479 -15.23 7.42 -75.78
CA ILE A 479 -15.98 6.17 -75.59
C ILE A 479 -16.84 6.23 -74.33
N ALA A 480 -16.31 6.75 -73.21
CA ALA A 480 -17.08 6.95 -71.97
C ALA A 480 -18.26 7.93 -72.17
N ALA A 481 -18.06 9.02 -72.90
CA ALA A 481 -19.12 9.97 -73.25
C ALA A 481 -20.18 9.36 -74.19
N GLY A 482 -19.79 8.45 -75.10
CA GLY A 482 -20.71 7.73 -75.98
C GLY A 482 -21.60 6.71 -75.26
N VAL A 483 -21.07 6.04 -74.22
CA VAL A 483 -21.82 5.06 -73.42
C VAL A 483 -22.83 5.74 -72.49
N LEU A 484 -22.47 6.89 -71.90
CA LEU A 484 -23.39 7.71 -71.09
C LEU A 484 -24.54 8.31 -71.91
N ARG A 485 -24.30 8.69 -73.17
CA ARG A 485 -25.35 9.26 -74.04
C ARG A 485 -26.35 8.24 -74.58
N ARG A 486 -26.01 6.94 -74.60
CA ARG A 486 -26.94 5.85 -75.03
C ARG A 486 -27.87 5.34 -73.94
N ARG A 487 -27.62 5.62 -72.65
CA ARG A 487 -28.48 5.17 -71.53
C ARG A 487 -29.60 6.15 -71.13
N GLY A 488 -29.64 7.36 -71.71
CA GLY A 488 -30.64 8.40 -71.39
C GLY A 488 -31.81 8.51 -72.38
N GLY A 489 -32.00 7.56 -73.31
CA GLY A 489 -32.98 7.71 -74.40
C GLY A 489 -33.60 6.40 -74.86
N ARG A 490 -34.47 5.80 -74.03
CA ARG A 490 -35.62 5.02 -74.50
C ARG A 490 -36.62 4.83 -73.34
N HIS A 491 -37.86 5.20 -73.63
CA HIS A 491 -39.08 4.98 -72.85
C HIS A 491 -39.25 3.54 -72.39
#